data_AF-A0A099NU80-F1
#
_entry.id   AF-A0A099NU80-F1
#
_cell.length_a   1.000
_cell.length_b   1.000
_cell.length_c   1.000
_cell.angle_alpha   90.00
_cell.angle_beta   90.00
_cell.angle_gamma   90.00
#
_symmetry.space_group_name_H-M   'P 1'
#
loop_
_entity.id
_entity.type
_entity.pdbx_description
1 polymer ?
#
loop_
_entity_poly.entity_id
_entity_poly.type
_entity_poly.pdbx_seq_one_letter_code
_entity_poly.pdbx_strand_id
1 'polypeptide(L)'
;MRFRFPRLSRSQFELAKFTFYLMTPITIMYYVGIDTDRKFNVPGYWPDPDTLNKIPKEPHEIQAELARIRQERLEKRRRLEEKARQLGITPDSVDKGQDQDQDPESESERQQTQIEAVLSDDVECTMSSAKILWKEFRELTHPKTGLKQVHVDVEENDVFLWKVSLMVVDPESIYNGACLQGQMRFPSNYPYSPPSFRFTPAIFHPNVYPDGRLCISILHSAGQQEASDEPLNITWSPAQKVESVLLSILSLLEDPNVASPANVEAGIAYRKQRDLYNDKVKADVLKSIEAMPSDIVWPTLQDVTRKQSESVDEPMEYWEDDFYDDEYGEEEDDEDDDNSGDDDDGGDS
;
A
#
# COMPACT_ATOMS: atom_id res chain seq x y z
N MET A 1 3.74 67.45 -13.31
CA MET A 1 4.49 66.77 -14.39
C MET A 1 3.69 65.57 -14.86
N ARG A 2 3.22 65.55 -16.11
CA ARG A 2 2.57 64.37 -16.70
C ARG A 2 3.65 63.42 -17.21
N PHE A 3 3.84 62.28 -16.54
CA PHE A 3 4.74 61.23 -17.02
C PHE A 3 4.16 60.62 -18.30
N ARG A 4 4.90 60.78 -19.40
CA ARG A 4 4.56 60.22 -20.70
C ARG A 4 5.24 58.86 -20.79
N PHE A 5 4.49 57.78 -20.55
CA PHE A 5 5.04 56.43 -20.70
C PHE A 5 5.36 56.18 -22.19
N PRO A 6 6.56 55.68 -22.52
CA PRO A 6 6.88 55.30 -23.89
C PRO A 6 5.95 54.16 -24.34
N ARG A 7 5.55 54.14 -25.61
CA ARG A 7 4.76 53.04 -26.17
C ARG A 7 5.67 51.81 -26.31
N LEU A 8 5.58 50.87 -25.38
CA LEU A 8 6.27 49.58 -25.48
C LEU A 8 5.63 48.73 -26.58
N SER A 9 6.45 48.09 -27.41
CA SER A 9 5.96 47.16 -28.43
C SER A 9 5.48 45.85 -27.79
N ARG A 10 4.59 45.13 -28.49
CA ARG A 10 4.04 43.84 -28.04
C ARG A 10 5.14 42.82 -27.70
N SER A 11 6.25 42.83 -28.43
CA SER A 11 7.42 41.98 -28.15
C SER A 11 8.11 42.30 -26.81
N GLN A 12 8.13 43.57 -26.40
CA GLN A 12 8.72 43.97 -25.11
C GLN A 12 7.85 43.51 -23.93
N PHE A 13 6.53 43.43 -24.12
CA PHE A 13 5.62 42.86 -23.12
C PHE A 13 5.79 41.34 -22.98
N GLU A 14 5.93 40.62 -24.08
CA GLU A 14 6.16 39.17 -24.02
C GLU A 14 7.51 38.82 -23.37
N LEU A 15 8.55 39.62 -23.65
CA LEU A 15 9.85 39.47 -22.99
C LEU A 15 9.78 39.77 -21.48
N ALA A 16 9.01 40.80 -21.08
CA ALA A 16 8.81 41.13 -19.68
C ALA A 16 8.03 40.03 -18.93
N LYS A 17 6.99 39.45 -19.55
CA LYS A 17 6.26 38.30 -19.01
C LYS A 17 7.16 37.08 -18.86
N PHE A 18 7.94 36.75 -19.90
CA PHE A 18 8.87 35.62 -19.85
C PHE A 18 9.91 35.80 -18.75
N THR A 19 10.49 37.00 -18.64
CA THR A 19 11.46 37.32 -17.58
C THR A 19 10.84 37.22 -16.19
N PHE A 20 9.61 37.69 -16.02
CA PHE A 20 8.88 37.56 -14.76
C PHE A 20 8.61 36.10 -14.41
N TYR A 21 8.11 35.29 -15.35
CA TYR A 21 7.85 33.87 -15.11
C TYR A 21 9.12 33.05 -14.88
N LEU A 22 10.24 33.43 -15.47
CA LEU A 22 11.52 32.77 -15.22
C LEU A 22 12.10 33.16 -13.85
N MET A 23 12.04 34.44 -13.47
CA MET A 23 12.66 34.93 -12.24
C MET A 23 11.83 34.67 -10.99
N THR A 24 10.50 34.59 -11.10
CA THR A 24 9.60 34.39 -9.95
C THR A 24 9.89 33.07 -9.19
N PRO A 25 9.91 31.88 -9.83
CA PRO A 25 10.17 30.63 -9.11
C PRO A 25 11.59 30.57 -8.55
N ILE A 26 12.59 31.08 -9.29
CA ILE A 26 13.98 31.14 -8.83
C ILE A 26 14.10 32.01 -7.57
N THR A 27 13.41 33.16 -7.56
CA THR A 27 13.41 34.08 -6.41
C THR A 27 12.67 33.47 -5.22
N ILE A 28 11.56 32.77 -5.44
CA ILE A 28 10.82 32.08 -4.38
C ILE A 28 11.66 30.94 -3.79
N MET A 29 12.32 30.12 -4.63
CA MET A 29 13.18 29.04 -4.15
C MET A 29 14.41 29.58 -3.41
N TYR A 30 15.01 30.68 -3.88
CA TYR A 30 16.09 31.35 -3.16
C TYR A 30 15.60 31.95 -1.83
N TYR A 31 14.40 32.55 -1.81
CA TYR A 31 13.84 33.12 -0.59
C TYR A 31 13.47 32.04 0.43
N VAL A 32 12.86 30.93 0.00
CA VAL A 32 12.45 29.85 0.91
C VAL A 32 13.64 28.98 1.31
N GLY A 33 14.50 28.60 0.36
CA GLY A 33 15.52 27.56 0.54
C GLY A 33 16.77 27.96 1.34
N ILE A 34 17.06 29.25 1.51
CA ILE A 34 18.26 29.69 2.24
C ILE A 34 18.13 29.66 3.76
N ASP A 35 16.92 29.59 4.32
CA ASP A 35 16.69 29.58 5.78
C ASP A 35 15.24 29.18 6.10
N THR A 36 14.86 27.93 5.84
CA THR A 36 13.52 27.40 6.19
C THR A 36 13.31 27.38 7.70
N ASP A 37 14.34 26.99 8.45
CA ASP A 37 14.28 26.79 9.90
C ASP A 37 14.14 28.09 10.68
N ARG A 38 14.53 29.24 10.13
CA ARG A 38 14.31 30.53 10.80
C ARG A 38 13.00 31.20 10.41
N LYS A 39 12.50 30.91 9.20
CA LYS A 39 11.31 31.57 8.63
C LYS A 39 10.01 30.87 8.97
N PHE A 40 10.06 29.54 9.15
CA PHE A 40 8.89 28.71 9.43
C PHE A 40 8.91 28.06 10.82
N ASN A 41 9.92 28.34 11.66
CA ASN A 41 9.92 27.88 13.04
C ASN A 41 8.95 28.71 13.88
N VAL A 42 7.85 28.08 14.24
CA VAL A 42 6.85 28.62 15.17
C VAL A 42 7.29 28.23 16.59
N PRO A 43 7.60 29.20 17.48
CA PRO A 43 8.04 28.91 18.84
C PRO A 43 6.98 28.07 19.58
N GLY A 44 7.35 26.87 20.04
CA GLY A 44 6.45 25.96 20.74
C GLY A 44 5.57 25.06 19.86
N TYR A 45 5.75 25.06 18.54
CA TYR A 45 5.07 24.12 17.65
C TYR A 45 5.64 22.70 17.74
N TRP A 46 6.95 22.59 17.96
CA TRP A 46 7.62 21.32 18.25
C TRP A 46 7.77 21.16 19.78
N PRO A 47 7.43 20.00 20.35
CA PRO A 47 7.70 19.73 21.77
C PRO A 47 9.21 19.79 22.02
N ASP A 48 9.63 20.51 23.05
CA ASP A 48 11.05 20.61 23.38
C ASP A 48 11.65 19.21 23.56
N PRO A 49 12.83 18.90 23.00
CA PRO A 49 13.44 17.57 23.07
C PRO A 49 13.71 17.09 24.50
N ASP A 50 13.70 18.00 25.47
CA ASP A 50 13.80 17.70 26.90
C ASP A 50 12.46 17.33 27.56
N THR A 51 11.34 17.67 26.92
CA THR A 51 9.97 17.32 27.37
C THR A 51 9.44 16.03 26.75
N LEU A 52 10.12 15.47 25.73
CA LEU A 52 9.81 14.15 25.22
C LEU A 52 10.24 13.06 26.22
N ASN A 53 9.45 11.98 26.27
CA ASN A 53 9.81 10.76 26.96
C ASN A 53 11.10 10.18 26.35
N LYS A 54 12.24 10.39 27.02
CA LYS A 54 13.52 9.84 26.59
C LYS A 54 13.54 8.36 26.93
N ILE A 55 13.73 7.52 25.91
CA ILE A 55 13.93 6.09 26.10
C ILE A 55 15.24 5.91 26.90
N PRO A 56 15.23 5.24 28.06
CA PRO A 56 16.44 5.03 28.86
C PRO A 56 17.45 4.23 28.03
N LYS A 57 18.64 4.81 27.81
CA LYS A 57 19.68 4.23 26.94
C LYS A 57 20.69 3.42 27.73
N GLU A 58 20.86 3.72 29.02
CA GLU A 58 21.85 3.09 29.86
C GLU A 58 21.31 1.78 30.47
N PRO A 59 22.08 0.65 30.45
CA PRO A 59 21.60 -0.65 30.91
C PRO A 59 21.08 -0.70 32.35
N HIS A 60 21.64 0.12 33.24
CA HIS A 60 21.25 0.18 34.65
C HIS A 60 19.92 0.94 34.86
N GLU A 61 19.63 1.96 34.04
CA GLU A 61 18.34 2.66 34.04
C GLU A 61 17.21 1.75 33.54
N ILE A 62 17.49 0.94 32.52
CA ILE A 62 16.55 -0.06 31.99
C ILE A 62 16.20 -1.11 33.06
N GLN A 63 17.20 -1.60 33.80
CA GLN A 63 16.97 -2.57 34.88
C GLN A 63 16.16 -1.97 36.04
N ALA A 64 16.41 -0.71 36.39
CA ALA A 64 15.66 0.01 37.42
C ALA A 64 14.19 0.22 37.01
N GLU A 65 13.91 0.64 35.77
CA GLU A 65 12.54 0.78 35.26
C GLU A 65 11.82 -0.57 35.18
N LEU A 66 12.48 -1.63 34.72
CA LEU A 66 11.89 -2.97 34.71
C LEU A 66 11.52 -3.47 36.12
N ALA A 67 12.35 -3.17 37.12
CA ALA A 67 12.04 -3.49 38.51
C ALA A 67 10.83 -2.70 39.01
N ARG A 68 10.76 -1.40 38.69
CA ARG A 68 9.62 -0.53 39.03
C ARG A 68 8.31 -1.02 38.41
N ILE A 69 8.31 -1.33 37.11
CA ILE A 69 7.15 -1.86 36.39
C ILE A 69 6.68 -3.20 36.97
N ARG A 70 7.60 -4.08 37.37
CA ARG A 70 7.24 -5.36 38.01
C ARG A 70 6.57 -5.16 39.36
N GLN A 71 7.03 -4.20 40.15
CA GLN A 71 6.43 -3.85 41.43
C GLN A 71 5.03 -3.26 41.25
N GLU A 72 4.84 -2.32 40.31
CA GLU A 72 3.52 -1.77 40.00
C GLU A 72 2.53 -2.84 39.51
N ARG A 73 2.97 -3.78 38.67
CA ARG A 73 2.12 -4.89 38.23
C ARG A 73 1.68 -5.78 39.40
N LEU A 74 2.58 -6.06 40.34
CA LEU A 74 2.27 -6.82 41.55
C LEU A 74 1.27 -6.08 42.45
N GLU A 75 1.43 -4.78 42.63
CA GLU A 75 0.48 -3.96 43.39
C GLU A 75 -0.87 -3.85 42.70
N LYS A 76 -0.89 -3.66 41.37
CA LYS A 76 -2.13 -3.64 40.59
C LYS A 76 -2.86 -4.97 40.69
N ARG A 77 -2.14 -6.09 40.64
CA ARG A 77 -2.69 -7.44 40.87
C ARG A 77 -3.27 -7.56 42.28
N ARG A 78 -2.55 -7.09 43.32
CA ARG A 78 -3.04 -7.10 44.70
C ARG A 78 -4.30 -6.24 44.89
N ARG A 79 -4.35 -5.05 44.27
CA ARG A 79 -5.53 -4.18 44.29
C ARG A 79 -6.73 -4.82 43.59
N LEU A 80 -6.50 -5.50 42.47
CA LEU A 80 -7.54 -6.24 41.77
C LEU A 80 -8.06 -7.41 42.61
N GLU A 81 -7.17 -8.12 43.31
CA GLU A 81 -7.51 -9.21 44.23
C GLU A 81 -8.32 -8.70 45.44
N GLU A 82 -7.93 -7.57 46.02
CA GLU A 82 -8.70 -6.90 47.08
C GLU A 82 -10.08 -6.43 46.60
N LYS A 83 -10.16 -5.85 45.38
CA LYS A 83 -11.45 -5.48 44.76
C LYS A 83 -12.32 -6.69 44.46
N ALA A 84 -11.76 -7.77 43.93
CA ALA A 84 -12.47 -9.02 43.69
C ALA A 84 -13.03 -9.60 45.00
N ARG A 85 -12.25 -9.52 46.09
CA ARG A 85 -12.66 -9.92 47.43
C ARG A 85 -13.78 -9.05 48.01
N GLN A 86 -13.76 -7.74 47.75
CA GLN A 86 -14.84 -6.82 48.14
C GLN A 86 -16.13 -7.07 47.36
N LEU A 87 -16.03 -7.46 46.08
CA LEU A 87 -17.15 -7.82 45.23
C LEU A 87 -17.72 -9.22 45.54
N GLY A 88 -17.24 -9.88 46.61
CA GLY A 88 -17.76 -11.18 47.03
C GLY A 88 -17.40 -12.32 46.09
N ILE A 89 -16.47 -12.11 45.15
CA ILE A 89 -15.93 -13.16 44.29
C ILE A 89 -14.94 -13.95 45.14
N THR A 90 -15.46 -14.92 45.89
CA THR A 90 -14.65 -15.84 46.66
C THR A 90 -13.98 -16.85 45.72
N PRO A 91 -12.71 -17.23 45.94
CA PRO A 91 -12.05 -18.23 45.12
C PRO A 91 -12.72 -19.62 45.18
N ASP A 92 -13.68 -19.82 46.09
CA ASP A 92 -14.51 -21.03 46.20
C ASP A 92 -15.90 -20.94 45.51
N SER A 93 -16.21 -19.85 44.78
CA SER A 93 -17.30 -19.86 43.78
C SER A 93 -16.79 -20.10 42.35
N VAL A 94 -15.49 -20.35 42.23
CA VAL A 94 -14.89 -21.12 41.14
C VAL A 94 -14.62 -22.48 41.76
N ASP A 95 -15.29 -23.50 41.22
CA ASP A 95 -15.44 -24.84 41.79
C ASP A 95 -14.13 -25.51 42.24
N LYS A 96 -14.21 -26.28 43.34
CA LYS A 96 -13.14 -27.13 43.88
C LYS A 96 -13.50 -28.60 43.70
N GLY A 97 -12.60 -29.33 43.05
CA GLY A 97 -12.12 -30.65 43.51
C GLY A 97 -12.09 -31.74 42.43
N GLN A 98 -10.99 -32.44 42.14
CA GLN A 98 -9.77 -32.67 42.94
C GLN A 98 -8.55 -32.92 42.03
N ASP A 99 -7.39 -32.48 42.53
CA ASP A 99 -6.05 -32.83 42.04
C ASP A 99 -5.83 -34.35 41.93
N GLN A 100 -5.61 -34.84 40.71
CA GLN A 100 -4.49 -35.72 40.36
C GLN A 100 -4.41 -35.88 38.83
N ASP A 101 -3.21 -35.64 38.32
CA ASP A 101 -2.77 -35.70 36.92
C ASP A 101 -3.07 -34.45 36.07
N GLN A 102 -2.11 -34.17 35.19
CA GLN A 102 -2.00 -32.97 34.35
C GLN A 102 -3.15 -32.91 33.35
N ASP A 103 -4.15 -32.05 33.58
CA ASP A 103 -5.24 -31.84 32.61
C ASP A 103 -4.88 -30.78 31.54
N PRO A 104 -4.86 -31.16 30.25
CA PRO A 104 -4.49 -30.28 29.12
C PRO A 104 -5.59 -29.27 28.70
N GLU A 105 -6.72 -29.20 29.42
CA GLU A 105 -7.95 -28.55 28.95
C GLU A 105 -8.00 -27.01 29.13
N SER A 106 -7.31 -26.45 30.14
CA SER A 106 -7.30 -24.98 30.37
C SER A 106 -6.30 -24.22 29.48
N GLU A 107 -5.27 -24.90 28.99
CA GLU A 107 -4.43 -24.40 27.89
C GLU A 107 -5.19 -24.49 26.57
N SER A 108 -5.98 -25.56 26.35
CA SER A 108 -6.77 -25.68 25.12
C SER A 108 -7.87 -24.64 25.02
N GLU A 109 -8.56 -24.25 26.10
CA GLU A 109 -9.57 -23.18 26.05
C GLU A 109 -8.97 -21.81 25.76
N ARG A 110 -7.81 -21.48 26.37
CA ARG A 110 -7.09 -20.23 26.06
C ARG A 110 -6.51 -20.24 24.65
N GLN A 111 -5.98 -21.37 24.21
CA GLN A 111 -5.57 -21.57 22.82
C GLN A 111 -6.78 -21.46 21.91
N GLN A 112 -7.95 -21.99 22.27
CA GLN A 112 -9.18 -21.95 21.47
C GLN A 112 -9.71 -20.53 21.34
N THR A 113 -9.77 -19.74 22.43
CA THR A 113 -10.16 -18.33 22.37
C THR A 113 -9.12 -17.48 21.63
N GLN A 114 -7.82 -17.79 21.78
CA GLN A 114 -6.76 -17.10 21.03
C GLN A 114 -6.79 -17.50 19.54
N ILE A 115 -7.11 -18.74 19.22
CA ILE A 115 -7.32 -19.26 17.87
C ILE A 115 -8.57 -18.65 17.25
N GLU A 116 -9.68 -18.53 18.00
CA GLU A 116 -10.91 -17.86 17.54
C GLU A 116 -10.69 -16.38 17.28
N ALA A 117 -9.94 -15.68 18.14
CA ALA A 117 -9.59 -14.27 17.93
C ALA A 117 -8.65 -14.07 16.72
N VAL A 118 -7.65 -14.95 16.55
CA VAL A 118 -6.77 -14.92 15.38
C VAL A 118 -7.54 -15.29 14.10
N LEU A 119 -8.46 -16.25 14.17
CA LEU A 119 -9.35 -16.61 13.05
C LEU A 119 -10.31 -15.46 12.70
N SER A 120 -10.84 -14.73 13.68
CA SER A 120 -11.70 -13.57 13.41
C SER A 120 -10.92 -12.44 12.75
N ASP A 121 -9.72 -12.15 13.24
CA ASP A 121 -8.83 -11.14 12.64
C ASP A 121 -8.37 -11.56 11.23
N ASP A 122 -8.04 -12.83 11.02
CA ASP A 122 -7.70 -13.39 9.70
C ASP A 122 -8.88 -13.29 8.73
N VAL A 123 -10.12 -13.54 9.18
CA VAL A 123 -11.32 -13.43 8.34
C VAL A 123 -11.60 -11.97 7.98
N GLU A 124 -11.47 -11.03 8.91
CA GLU A 124 -11.67 -9.61 8.64
C GLU A 124 -10.60 -9.05 7.69
N CYS A 125 -9.33 -9.41 7.92
CA CYS A 125 -8.21 -9.06 7.05
C CYS A 125 -8.41 -9.64 5.64
N THR A 126 -8.83 -10.90 5.54
CA THR A 126 -9.14 -11.56 4.26
C THR A 126 -10.25 -10.85 3.50
N MET A 127 -11.31 -10.40 4.18
CA MET A 127 -12.42 -9.66 3.56
C MET A 127 -11.99 -8.29 3.05
N SER A 128 -11.13 -7.58 3.80
CA SER A 128 -10.57 -6.29 3.38
C SER A 128 -9.66 -6.46 2.16
N SER A 129 -8.71 -7.40 2.21
CA SER A 129 -7.80 -7.73 1.11
C SER A 129 -8.55 -8.13 -0.17
N ALA A 130 -9.58 -8.97 -0.05
CA ALA A 130 -10.39 -9.39 -1.19
C ALA A 130 -11.07 -8.21 -1.90
N LYS A 131 -11.58 -7.22 -1.15
CA LYS A 131 -12.18 -6.00 -1.74
C LYS A 131 -11.16 -5.19 -2.53
N ILE A 132 -9.95 -5.02 -2.01
CA ILE A 132 -8.86 -4.31 -2.69
C ILE A 132 -8.47 -5.05 -3.98
N LEU A 133 -8.31 -6.37 -3.91
CA LEU A 133 -7.99 -7.20 -5.07
C LEU A 133 -9.07 -7.12 -6.16
N TRP A 134 -10.35 -7.16 -5.79
CA TRP A 134 -11.44 -6.99 -6.77
C TRP A 134 -11.42 -5.61 -7.44
N LYS A 135 -11.08 -4.55 -6.70
CA LYS A 135 -10.94 -3.20 -7.26
C LYS A 135 -9.78 -3.16 -8.26
N GLU A 136 -8.60 -3.64 -7.87
CA GLU A 136 -7.42 -3.67 -8.75
C GLU A 136 -7.63 -4.55 -9.98
N PHE A 137 -8.29 -5.70 -9.84
CA PHE A 137 -8.65 -6.56 -10.96
C PHE A 137 -9.52 -5.82 -11.97
N ARG A 138 -10.57 -5.12 -11.50
CA ARG A 138 -11.42 -4.31 -12.37
C ARG A 138 -10.65 -3.19 -13.05
N GLU A 139 -9.75 -2.50 -12.34
CA GLU A 139 -8.90 -1.45 -12.91
C GLU A 139 -8.01 -1.97 -14.06
N LEU A 140 -7.44 -3.18 -13.88
CA LEU A 140 -6.57 -3.84 -14.86
C LEU A 140 -7.33 -4.40 -16.07
N THR A 141 -8.53 -4.96 -15.88
CA THR A 141 -9.35 -5.51 -16.97
C THR A 141 -10.12 -4.42 -17.72
N HIS A 142 -10.22 -3.21 -17.16
CA HIS A 142 -10.99 -2.14 -17.76
C HIS A 142 -10.40 -1.69 -19.12
N PRO A 143 -11.22 -1.57 -20.18
CA PRO A 143 -10.72 -1.39 -21.55
C PRO A 143 -10.04 -0.05 -21.82
N LYS A 144 -10.15 0.96 -20.94
CA LYS A 144 -9.46 2.25 -21.13
C LYS A 144 -8.17 2.36 -20.33
N THR A 145 -8.21 1.90 -19.08
CA THR A 145 -7.15 2.11 -18.08
C THR A 145 -6.23 0.90 -18.00
N GLY A 146 -6.72 -0.29 -18.32
CA GLY A 146 -5.99 -1.54 -18.25
C GLY A 146 -4.74 -1.58 -19.13
N LEU A 147 -3.75 -2.36 -18.70
CA LEU A 147 -2.53 -2.60 -19.46
C LEU A 147 -2.85 -3.50 -20.65
N LYS A 148 -2.77 -2.98 -21.88
CA LYS A 148 -3.06 -3.74 -23.11
C LYS A 148 -2.15 -4.96 -23.31
N GLN A 149 -0.94 -4.88 -22.79
CA GLN A 149 0.08 -5.92 -22.83
C GLN A 149 -0.03 -6.95 -21.69
N VAL A 150 -1.03 -6.83 -20.82
CA VAL A 150 -1.25 -7.77 -19.72
C VAL A 150 -2.69 -8.25 -19.73
N HIS A 151 -2.88 -9.56 -19.74
CA HIS A 151 -4.17 -10.19 -19.51
C HIS A 151 -4.15 -10.86 -18.13
N VAL A 152 -5.24 -10.72 -17.39
CA VAL A 152 -5.36 -11.24 -16.02
C VAL A 152 -6.71 -11.94 -15.89
N ASP A 153 -6.66 -13.16 -15.36
CA ASP A 153 -7.83 -13.96 -14.99
C ASP A 153 -7.75 -14.37 -13.53
N VAL A 154 -8.89 -14.30 -12.84
CA VAL A 154 -9.03 -14.78 -11.46
C VAL A 154 -9.55 -16.20 -11.48
N GLU A 155 -9.00 -17.07 -10.63
CA GLU A 155 -9.54 -18.42 -10.47
C GLU A 155 -10.92 -18.37 -9.79
N GLU A 156 -11.91 -19.10 -10.33
CA GLU A 156 -13.34 -18.95 -9.97
C GLU A 156 -13.65 -19.04 -8.46
N ASN A 157 -12.83 -19.77 -7.70
CA ASN A 157 -13.03 -20.02 -6.28
C ASN A 157 -12.02 -19.27 -5.38
N ASP A 158 -11.01 -18.60 -5.94
CA ASP A 158 -9.94 -17.98 -5.16
C ASP A 158 -9.49 -16.64 -5.76
N VAL A 159 -9.95 -15.55 -5.13
CA VAL A 159 -9.56 -14.18 -5.50
C VAL A 159 -8.08 -13.89 -5.20
N PHE A 160 -7.42 -14.71 -4.37
CA PHE A 160 -6.01 -14.55 -4.04
C PHE A 160 -5.08 -15.25 -5.04
N LEU A 161 -5.62 -15.86 -6.09
CA LEU A 161 -4.85 -16.59 -7.09
C LEU A 161 -5.20 -16.13 -8.51
N TRP A 162 -4.28 -15.38 -9.12
CA TRP A 162 -4.47 -14.81 -10.45
C TRP A 162 -3.57 -15.51 -11.47
N LYS A 163 -4.15 -15.81 -12.63
CA LYS A 163 -3.42 -16.22 -13.83
C LYS A 163 -3.13 -14.96 -14.63
N VAL A 164 -1.86 -14.74 -14.93
CA VAL A 164 -1.38 -13.54 -15.62
C VAL A 164 -0.71 -13.98 -16.91
N SER A 165 -1.11 -13.38 -18.03
CA SER A 165 -0.45 -13.55 -19.32
C SER A 165 0.17 -12.23 -19.74
N LEU A 166 1.50 -12.21 -19.82
CA LEU A 166 2.30 -11.05 -20.21
C LEU A 166 2.64 -11.13 -21.69
N MET A 167 2.24 -10.13 -22.47
CA MET A 167 2.50 -10.05 -23.90
C MET A 167 3.59 -9.02 -24.16
N VAL A 168 4.66 -9.42 -24.85
CA VAL A 168 5.73 -8.49 -25.22
C VAL A 168 5.59 -8.12 -26.68
N VAL A 169 5.39 -6.83 -26.93
CA VAL A 169 5.07 -6.28 -28.27
C VAL A 169 6.24 -5.49 -28.87
N ASP A 170 7.24 -5.14 -28.05
CA ASP A 170 8.36 -4.32 -28.50
C ASP A 170 9.23 -5.09 -29.52
N PRO A 171 9.37 -4.61 -30.76
CA PRO A 171 10.16 -5.30 -31.79
C PRO A 171 11.66 -5.35 -31.52
N GLU A 172 12.20 -4.46 -30.69
CA GLU A 172 13.62 -4.44 -30.33
C GLU A 172 13.93 -5.45 -29.21
N SER A 173 12.91 -5.86 -28.43
CA SER A 173 13.04 -6.85 -27.39
C SER A 173 13.24 -8.27 -27.95
N ILE A 174 14.13 -9.03 -27.30
CA ILE A 174 14.31 -10.47 -27.60
C ILE A 174 13.08 -11.31 -27.27
N TYR A 175 12.18 -10.78 -26.42
CA TYR A 175 10.93 -11.41 -26.04
C TYR A 175 9.77 -11.02 -26.96
N ASN A 176 9.99 -10.25 -28.01
CA ASN A 176 8.95 -9.84 -28.94
C ASN A 176 8.09 -11.03 -29.42
N GLY A 177 6.77 -10.89 -29.34
CA GLY A 177 5.81 -11.92 -29.71
C GLY A 177 5.58 -12.98 -28.63
N ALA A 178 6.21 -12.89 -27.47
CA ALA A 178 6.01 -13.85 -26.38
C ALA A 178 4.70 -13.60 -25.62
N CYS A 179 4.02 -14.68 -25.25
CA CYS A 179 2.89 -14.68 -24.33
C CYS A 179 3.28 -15.46 -23.07
N LEU A 180 3.97 -14.79 -22.15
CA LEU A 180 4.54 -15.42 -20.96
C LEU A 180 3.47 -15.55 -19.87
N GLN A 181 3.09 -16.78 -19.59
CA GLN A 181 2.13 -17.10 -18.54
C GLN A 181 2.80 -17.19 -17.17
N GLY A 182 2.08 -16.73 -16.16
CA GLY A 182 2.47 -16.84 -14.78
C GLY A 182 1.28 -16.85 -13.84
N GLN A 183 1.56 -17.13 -12.59
CA GLN A 183 0.61 -17.15 -11.50
C GLN A 183 1.07 -16.16 -10.43
N MET A 184 0.16 -15.28 -10.03
CA MET A 184 0.35 -14.36 -8.92
C MET A 184 -0.50 -14.84 -7.73
N ARG A 185 0.13 -15.02 -6.57
CA ARG A 185 -0.54 -15.43 -5.33
C ARG A 185 -0.41 -14.35 -4.28
N PHE A 186 -1.55 -13.90 -3.78
CA PHE A 186 -1.68 -12.84 -2.79
C PHE A 186 -1.75 -13.41 -1.38
N PRO A 187 -1.16 -12.72 -0.38
CA PRO A 187 -1.35 -13.08 1.02
C PRO A 187 -2.71 -12.58 1.53
N SER A 188 -3.20 -13.17 2.62
CA SER A 188 -4.47 -12.78 3.27
C SER A 188 -4.46 -11.35 3.80
N ASN A 189 -3.28 -10.78 4.06
CA ASN A 189 -3.06 -9.42 4.56
C ASN A 189 -2.59 -8.42 3.48
N TYR A 190 -2.90 -8.68 2.20
CA TYR A 190 -2.61 -7.73 1.12
C TYR A 190 -3.35 -6.39 1.34
N PRO A 191 -2.73 -5.20 1.13
CA PRO A 191 -1.41 -4.95 0.53
C PRO A 191 -0.27 -4.82 1.56
N TYR A 192 -0.46 -5.18 2.83
CA TYR A 192 0.59 -5.03 3.83
C TYR A 192 1.80 -5.95 3.58
N SER A 193 1.56 -7.14 3.01
CA SER A 193 2.61 -8.03 2.53
C SER A 193 2.57 -8.19 1.01
N PRO A 194 3.73 -8.39 0.36
CA PRO A 194 3.81 -8.51 -1.09
C PRO A 194 3.15 -9.79 -1.60
N PRO A 195 2.64 -9.79 -2.85
CA PRO A 195 2.31 -11.02 -3.54
C PRO A 195 3.57 -11.80 -3.93
N SER A 196 3.37 -13.06 -4.30
CA SER A 196 4.39 -13.88 -4.94
C SER A 196 4.05 -14.09 -6.41
N PHE A 197 5.07 -14.08 -7.29
CA PHE A 197 4.89 -14.29 -8.72
C PHE A 197 5.74 -15.47 -9.21
N ARG A 198 5.15 -16.32 -10.05
CA ARG A 198 5.79 -17.48 -10.63
C ARG A 198 5.43 -17.64 -12.10
N PHE A 199 6.42 -17.77 -12.97
CA PHE A 199 6.21 -18.15 -14.36
C PHE A 199 5.81 -19.63 -14.49
N THR A 200 4.82 -19.91 -15.32
CA THR A 200 4.27 -21.24 -15.57
C THR A 200 4.04 -21.43 -17.07
N PRO A 201 4.93 -22.09 -17.82
CA PRO A 201 6.18 -22.73 -17.39
C PRO A 201 7.29 -21.74 -17.02
N ALA A 202 8.35 -22.22 -16.34
CA ALA A 202 9.52 -21.42 -16.02
C ALA A 202 10.26 -20.98 -17.30
N ILE A 203 10.74 -19.74 -17.32
CA ILE A 203 11.46 -19.13 -18.45
C ILE A 203 12.96 -19.04 -18.18
N PHE A 204 13.78 -19.07 -19.23
CA PHE A 204 15.22 -18.89 -19.12
C PHE A 204 15.62 -17.42 -18.95
N HIS A 205 15.59 -16.93 -17.71
CA HIS A 205 15.88 -15.53 -17.37
C HIS A 205 16.81 -15.40 -16.15
N PRO A 206 17.75 -14.42 -16.10
CA PRO A 206 18.69 -14.27 -14.98
C PRO A 206 18.01 -14.14 -13.60
N ASN A 207 16.84 -13.51 -13.53
CA ASN A 207 16.10 -13.26 -12.29
C ASN A 207 14.94 -14.24 -12.04
N VAL A 208 14.82 -15.31 -12.83
CA VAL A 208 13.80 -16.35 -12.64
C VAL A 208 14.45 -17.64 -12.18
N TYR A 209 13.98 -18.19 -11.06
CA TYR A 209 14.45 -19.48 -10.56
C TYR A 209 14.04 -20.63 -11.48
N PRO A 210 14.74 -21.79 -11.44
CA PRO A 210 14.37 -22.97 -12.25
C PRO A 210 12.95 -23.49 -12.00
N ASP A 211 12.38 -23.21 -10.83
CA ASP A 211 10.99 -23.53 -10.50
C ASP A 211 9.99 -22.51 -11.06
N GLY A 212 10.46 -21.39 -11.64
CA GLY A 212 9.65 -20.32 -12.19
C GLY A 212 9.42 -19.13 -11.25
N ARG A 213 9.82 -19.21 -9.97
CA ARG A 213 9.67 -18.06 -9.06
C ARG A 213 10.47 -16.87 -9.56
N LEU A 214 9.90 -15.68 -9.44
CA LEU A 214 10.56 -14.43 -9.83
C LEU A 214 11.26 -13.80 -8.63
N CYS A 215 12.49 -13.34 -8.84
CA CYS A 215 13.24 -12.54 -7.88
C CYS A 215 13.30 -11.08 -8.36
N ILE A 216 12.53 -10.20 -7.72
CA ILE A 216 12.55 -8.76 -7.99
C ILE A 216 12.34 -8.02 -6.67
N SER A 217 13.05 -6.91 -6.49
CA SER A 217 13.10 -6.16 -5.24
C SER A 217 11.74 -5.62 -4.78
N ILE A 218 10.85 -5.25 -5.71
CA ILE A 218 9.48 -4.79 -5.38
C ILE A 218 8.66 -5.85 -4.63
N LEU A 219 9.00 -7.14 -4.74
CA LEU A 219 8.32 -8.23 -4.03
C LEU A 219 9.00 -8.61 -2.70
N HIS A 220 10.09 -7.94 -2.31
CA HIS A 220 10.73 -8.16 -1.01
C HIS A 220 10.06 -7.32 0.07
N SER A 221 9.73 -7.96 1.19
CA SER A 221 9.13 -7.26 2.35
C SER A 221 10.12 -6.26 2.94
N ALA A 222 9.61 -5.11 3.41
CA ALA A 222 10.39 -4.13 4.13
C ALA A 222 11.10 -4.78 5.34
N GLY A 223 12.43 -4.63 5.41
CA GLY A 223 13.25 -5.15 6.52
C GLY A 223 13.87 -6.54 6.32
N GLN A 224 13.57 -7.28 5.24
CA GLN A 224 14.24 -8.56 4.98
C GLN A 224 15.72 -8.43 4.58
N GLN A 225 16.22 -7.20 4.46
CA GLN A 225 17.58 -6.93 4.04
C GLN A 225 18.21 -5.85 4.92
N GLU A 226 18.46 -6.19 6.19
CA GLU A 226 19.21 -5.33 7.14
C GLU A 226 20.67 -5.04 6.69
N ALA A 227 21.11 -5.60 5.56
CA ALA A 227 22.48 -5.49 5.05
C ALA A 227 22.60 -4.91 3.63
N SER A 228 21.52 -4.46 2.99
CA SER A 228 21.60 -3.82 1.67
C SER A 228 21.12 -2.37 1.75
N ASP A 229 21.96 -1.45 1.30
CA ASP A 229 21.65 -0.02 1.12
C ASP A 229 20.65 0.23 -0.04
N GLU A 230 19.64 -0.65 -0.21
CA GLU A 230 18.60 -0.44 -1.21
C GLU A 230 17.58 0.59 -0.67
N PRO A 231 17.28 1.66 -1.42
CA PRO A 231 16.35 2.67 -0.96
C PRO A 231 14.93 2.12 -0.83
N LEU A 232 14.20 2.61 0.17
CA LEU A 232 12.87 2.11 0.60
C LEU A 232 11.81 2.11 -0.51
N ASN A 233 12.00 2.90 -1.56
CA ASN A 233 11.08 2.98 -2.71
C ASN A 233 11.25 1.84 -3.71
N ILE A 234 12.24 0.95 -3.51
CA ILE A 234 12.50 -0.20 -4.38
C ILE A 234 11.89 -1.48 -3.79
N THR A 235 11.73 -1.56 -2.47
CA THR A 235 11.11 -2.68 -1.77
C THR A 235 9.59 -2.56 -1.68
N TRP A 236 8.90 -3.65 -1.31
CA TRP A 236 7.44 -3.64 -1.16
C TRP A 236 6.98 -2.60 -0.14
N SER A 237 5.93 -1.88 -0.50
CA SER A 237 5.18 -1.04 0.44
C SER A 237 3.68 -1.18 0.15
N PRO A 238 2.79 -0.95 1.14
CA PRO A 238 1.35 -1.05 0.94
C PRO A 238 0.77 -0.04 -0.08
N ALA A 239 1.58 0.92 -0.53
CA ALA A 239 1.21 1.86 -1.59
C ALA A 239 1.40 1.28 -3.01
N GLN A 240 2.11 0.15 -3.14
CA GLN A 240 2.30 -0.54 -4.42
C GLN A 240 1.01 -1.27 -4.83
N LYS A 241 0.75 -1.32 -6.14
CA LYS A 241 -0.40 -2.00 -6.74
C LYS A 241 0.07 -3.15 -7.62
N VAL A 242 -0.85 -4.04 -8.01
CA VAL A 242 -0.57 -5.11 -8.97
C VAL A 242 -0.09 -4.53 -10.31
N GLU A 243 -0.64 -3.41 -10.77
CA GLU A 243 -0.20 -2.75 -12.00
C GLU A 243 1.29 -2.39 -11.97
N SER A 244 1.78 -1.81 -10.87
CA SER A 244 3.20 -1.41 -10.75
C SER A 244 4.13 -2.63 -10.69
N VAL A 245 3.70 -3.71 -10.05
CA VAL A 245 4.42 -4.99 -10.06
C VAL A 245 4.52 -5.53 -11.49
N LEU A 246 3.42 -5.64 -12.22
CA LEU A 246 3.41 -6.20 -13.59
C LEU A 246 4.26 -5.37 -14.56
N LEU A 247 4.22 -4.04 -14.46
CA LEU A 247 5.09 -3.16 -15.23
C LEU A 247 6.58 -3.37 -14.88
N SER A 248 6.88 -3.57 -13.59
CA SER A 248 8.25 -3.86 -13.14
C SER A 248 8.75 -5.21 -13.68
N ILE A 249 7.87 -6.22 -13.79
CA ILE A 249 8.21 -7.52 -14.40
C ILE A 249 8.55 -7.34 -15.89
N LEU A 250 7.73 -6.60 -16.63
CA LEU A 250 7.97 -6.34 -18.06
C LEU A 250 9.30 -5.60 -18.29
N SER A 251 9.58 -4.58 -17.48
CA SER A 251 10.88 -3.87 -17.53
C SER A 251 12.05 -4.78 -17.18
N LEU A 252 11.88 -5.68 -16.21
CA LEU A 252 12.93 -6.62 -15.81
C LEU A 252 13.27 -7.65 -16.90
N LEU A 253 12.30 -8.02 -17.75
CA LEU A 253 12.55 -8.92 -18.89
C LEU A 253 13.51 -8.29 -19.92
N GLU A 254 13.42 -6.98 -20.12
CA GLU A 254 14.30 -6.24 -21.03
C GLU A 254 15.67 -6.01 -20.41
N ASP A 255 15.69 -5.52 -19.16
CA ASP A 255 16.89 -5.16 -18.41
C ASP A 255 17.06 -6.02 -17.14
N PRO A 256 17.58 -7.27 -17.27
CA PRO A 256 17.77 -8.16 -16.13
C PRO A 256 18.85 -7.66 -15.17
N ASN A 257 18.61 -7.86 -13.87
CA ASN A 257 19.62 -7.66 -12.85
C ASN A 257 20.61 -8.83 -12.80
N VAL A 258 21.79 -8.64 -13.40
CA VAL A 258 22.87 -9.64 -13.44
C VAL A 258 23.86 -9.55 -12.26
N ALA A 259 23.70 -8.58 -11.36
CA ALA A 259 24.55 -8.46 -10.17
C ALA A 259 24.25 -9.58 -9.16
N SER A 260 22.97 -9.93 -9.01
CA SER A 260 22.49 -11.03 -8.16
C SER A 260 21.48 -11.90 -8.91
N PRO A 261 21.93 -12.75 -9.85
CA PRO A 261 21.03 -13.58 -10.65
C PRO A 261 20.47 -14.75 -9.82
N ALA A 262 19.16 -14.95 -9.89
CA ALA A 262 18.48 -16.14 -9.36
C ALA A 262 18.85 -17.40 -10.16
N ASN A 263 19.06 -17.25 -11.47
CA ASN A 263 19.58 -18.30 -12.34
C ASN A 263 20.98 -17.93 -12.83
N VAL A 264 21.98 -18.57 -12.23
CA VAL A 264 23.40 -18.32 -12.51
C VAL A 264 23.74 -18.64 -13.97
N GLU A 265 23.16 -19.69 -14.55
CA GLU A 265 23.43 -20.07 -15.95
C GLU A 265 22.92 -18.99 -16.91
N ALA A 266 21.68 -18.52 -16.71
CA ALA A 266 21.11 -17.43 -17.49
C ALA A 266 21.91 -16.12 -17.31
N GLY A 267 22.34 -15.80 -16.09
CA GLY A 267 23.17 -14.63 -15.81
C GLY A 267 24.59 -14.70 -16.41
N ILE A 268 25.17 -15.89 -16.56
CA ILE A 268 26.46 -16.08 -17.26
C ILE A 268 26.24 -15.98 -18.77
N ALA A 269 25.21 -16.63 -19.30
CA ALA A 269 24.88 -16.59 -20.73
C ALA A 269 24.60 -15.15 -21.17
N TYR A 270 23.79 -14.40 -20.42
CA TYR A 270 23.50 -12.99 -20.71
C TYR A 270 24.77 -12.12 -20.80
N ARG A 271 25.75 -12.33 -19.91
CA ARG A 271 26.98 -11.52 -19.84
C ARG A 271 28.06 -11.95 -20.83
N LYS A 272 28.24 -13.26 -21.05
CA LYS A 272 29.38 -13.81 -21.80
C LYS A 272 29.01 -14.42 -23.14
N GLN A 273 27.78 -14.91 -23.29
CA GLN A 273 27.32 -15.72 -24.43
C GLN A 273 25.93 -15.27 -24.88
N ARG A 274 25.85 -14.03 -25.38
CA ARG A 274 24.57 -13.39 -25.73
C ARG A 274 23.79 -14.19 -26.78
N ASP A 275 24.48 -14.79 -27.75
CA ASP A 275 23.81 -15.58 -28.79
C ASP A 275 23.10 -16.82 -28.22
N LEU A 276 23.76 -17.56 -27.33
CA LEU A 276 23.17 -18.72 -26.65
C LEU A 276 21.99 -18.33 -25.76
N TYR A 277 22.09 -17.17 -25.09
CA TYR A 277 20.97 -16.62 -24.32
C TYR A 277 19.79 -16.31 -25.24
N ASN A 278 20.02 -15.62 -26.35
CA ASN A 278 18.98 -15.26 -27.31
C ASN A 278 18.32 -16.50 -27.93
N ASP A 279 19.07 -17.55 -28.25
CA ASP A 279 18.53 -18.79 -28.80
C ASP A 279 17.63 -19.52 -27.80
N LYS A 280 18.05 -19.58 -26.53
CA LYS A 280 17.22 -20.15 -25.46
C LYS A 280 15.95 -19.34 -25.22
N VAL A 281 16.06 -18.02 -25.17
CA VAL A 281 14.90 -17.14 -25.02
C VAL A 281 13.94 -17.31 -26.19
N LYS A 282 14.41 -17.31 -27.44
CA LYS A 282 13.58 -17.57 -28.63
C LYS A 282 12.86 -18.92 -28.55
N ALA A 283 13.53 -19.97 -28.05
CA ALA A 283 12.89 -21.26 -27.85
C ALA A 283 11.75 -21.19 -26.82
N ASP A 284 11.92 -20.40 -25.76
CA ASP A 284 10.85 -20.18 -24.77
C ASP A 284 9.73 -19.29 -25.33
N VAL A 285 10.03 -18.29 -26.16
CA VAL A 285 9.03 -17.49 -26.89
C VAL A 285 8.15 -18.40 -27.75
N LEU A 286 8.75 -19.29 -28.54
CA LEU A 286 7.99 -20.22 -29.39
C LEU A 286 7.05 -21.12 -28.57
N LYS A 287 7.52 -21.69 -27.47
CA LYS A 287 6.67 -22.48 -26.55
C LYS A 287 5.53 -21.66 -25.96
N SER A 288 5.79 -20.39 -25.65
CA SER A 288 4.80 -19.49 -25.08
C SER A 288 3.65 -19.20 -26.06
N ILE A 289 3.95 -19.11 -27.35
CA ILE A 289 2.95 -18.92 -28.41
C ILE A 289 2.10 -20.19 -28.56
N GLU A 290 2.70 -21.37 -28.46
CA GLU A 290 1.98 -22.65 -28.51
C GLU A 290 1.02 -22.84 -27.31
N ALA A 291 1.39 -22.31 -26.13
CA ALA A 291 0.59 -22.36 -24.91
C ALA A 291 -0.45 -21.22 -24.78
N MET A 292 -0.56 -20.36 -25.81
CA MET A 292 -1.45 -19.20 -25.78
C MET A 292 -2.93 -19.63 -25.73
N PRO A 293 -3.72 -19.12 -24.77
CA PRO A 293 -5.14 -19.39 -24.69
C PRO A 293 -5.91 -18.57 -25.76
N SER A 294 -7.04 -19.12 -26.23
CA SER A 294 -7.73 -18.66 -27.45
C SER A 294 -8.57 -17.39 -27.27
N ASP A 295 -8.70 -16.91 -26.04
CA ASP A 295 -9.46 -15.74 -25.61
C ASP A 295 -8.65 -14.43 -25.59
N ILE A 296 -7.32 -14.53 -25.67
CA ILE A 296 -6.44 -13.36 -25.64
C ILE A 296 -6.39 -12.64 -27.00
N VAL A 297 -6.70 -11.35 -26.97
CA VAL A 297 -6.53 -10.44 -28.12
C VAL A 297 -5.11 -9.85 -28.09
N TRP A 298 -4.35 -10.07 -29.16
CA TRP A 298 -2.99 -9.57 -29.26
C TRP A 298 -2.95 -8.04 -29.44
N PRO A 299 -2.27 -7.28 -28.56
CA PRO A 299 -2.14 -5.83 -28.65
C PRO A 299 -1.16 -5.39 -29.75
N THR A 300 -1.40 -4.20 -30.32
CA THR A 300 -0.47 -3.58 -31.27
C THR A 300 0.52 -2.67 -30.56
N LEU A 301 1.70 -2.42 -31.14
CA LEU A 301 2.71 -1.51 -30.57
C LEU A 301 2.14 -0.11 -30.25
N GLN A 302 1.23 0.39 -31.10
CA GLN A 302 0.57 1.68 -30.89
C GLN A 302 -0.33 1.70 -29.64
N ASP A 303 -0.96 0.57 -29.31
CA ASP A 303 -1.84 0.45 -28.13
C ASP A 303 -1.05 0.53 -26.83
N VAL A 304 0.20 0.07 -26.85
CA VAL A 304 1.12 0.13 -25.71
C VAL A 304 1.70 1.54 -25.56
N THR A 305 2.15 2.17 -26.64
CA THR A 305 2.81 3.49 -26.59
C THR A 305 1.85 4.64 -26.29
N ARG A 306 0.59 4.57 -26.74
CA ARG A 306 -0.38 5.67 -26.60
C ARG A 306 -0.66 6.09 -25.15
N LYS A 307 -0.60 5.16 -24.20
CA LYS A 307 -0.82 5.46 -22.77
C LYS A 307 0.27 6.35 -22.16
N GLN A 308 1.49 6.38 -22.72
CA GLN A 308 2.56 7.28 -22.22
C GLN A 308 2.33 8.75 -22.61
N SER A 309 1.59 9.03 -23.69
CA SER A 309 1.35 10.40 -24.16
C SER A 309 0.08 11.05 -23.60
N GLU A 310 -0.92 10.27 -23.20
CA GLU A 310 -2.19 10.81 -22.68
C GLU A 310 -2.10 11.30 -21.22
N SER A 311 -1.04 10.98 -20.47
CA SER A 311 -0.88 11.37 -19.06
C SER A 311 -0.26 12.76 -18.82
N VAL A 312 -0.02 13.57 -19.86
CA VAL A 312 0.70 14.85 -19.72
C VAL A 312 -0.21 16.09 -19.82
N ASP A 313 -1.43 15.98 -20.34
CA ASP A 313 -2.23 17.17 -20.72
C ASP A 313 -3.60 17.32 -20.01
N GLU A 314 -3.91 16.58 -18.94
CA GLU A 314 -5.10 16.91 -18.13
C GLU A 314 -4.76 17.94 -17.03
N PRO A 315 -5.34 19.16 -17.08
CA PRO A 315 -5.21 20.11 -15.98
C PRO A 315 -5.89 19.52 -14.74
N MET A 316 -5.09 19.36 -13.68
CA MET A 316 -5.45 18.96 -12.33
C MET A 316 -6.81 19.53 -11.90
N GLU A 317 -7.86 18.71 -12.02
CA GLU A 317 -9.19 19.00 -11.52
C GLU A 317 -9.18 18.82 -10.00
N TYR A 318 -9.35 19.94 -9.30
CA TYR A 318 -9.45 20.02 -7.86
C TYR A 318 -10.75 19.31 -7.45
N TRP A 319 -10.65 18.11 -6.91
CA TRP A 319 -11.81 17.38 -6.38
C TRP A 319 -12.38 18.17 -5.20
N GLU A 320 -13.54 18.82 -5.42
CA GLU A 320 -14.41 19.24 -4.33
C GLU A 320 -15.02 17.96 -3.72
N ASP A 321 -14.67 17.71 -2.45
CA ASP A 321 -15.13 16.58 -1.67
C ASP A 321 -16.64 16.69 -1.36
N ASP A 322 -17.47 16.10 -2.21
CA ASP A 322 -18.90 15.82 -1.94
C ASP A 322 -19.06 14.61 -1.00
N PHE A 323 -18.50 14.67 0.20
CA PHE A 323 -18.69 13.63 1.23
C PHE A 323 -19.06 14.23 2.59
N TYR A 324 -20.19 14.93 2.66
CA TYR A 324 -20.93 15.13 3.90
C TYR A 324 -22.42 15.23 3.57
N ASP A 325 -23.08 14.09 3.42
CA ASP A 325 -24.50 13.99 3.72
C ASP A 325 -24.74 12.58 4.22
N ASP A 326 -24.94 12.44 5.53
CA ASP A 326 -25.90 11.50 6.11
C ASP A 326 -25.98 11.70 7.64
N GLU A 327 -27.19 12.11 8.04
CA GLU A 327 -27.94 11.55 9.17
C GLU A 327 -27.52 11.97 10.60
N TYR A 328 -28.00 13.15 11.01
CA TYR A 328 -28.43 13.37 12.39
C TYR A 328 -29.94 13.59 12.40
N GLY A 329 -30.68 12.61 12.90
CA GLY A 329 -32.10 12.75 13.22
C GLY A 329 -32.26 13.72 14.38
N GLU A 330 -32.97 14.82 14.15
CA GLU A 330 -33.40 15.75 15.18
C GLU A 330 -34.50 15.09 16.03
N GLU A 331 -34.25 15.01 17.34
CA GLU A 331 -35.29 14.77 18.35
C GLU A 331 -36.10 16.06 18.49
N GLU A 332 -37.40 16.00 18.19
CA GLU A 332 -38.34 17.10 18.37
C GLU A 332 -38.61 17.28 19.89
N ASP A 333 -38.06 18.35 20.47
CA ASP A 333 -38.49 18.91 21.75
C ASP A 333 -39.77 19.74 21.50
N ASP A 334 -40.92 19.23 21.96
CA ASP A 334 -42.19 19.98 22.02
C ASP A 334 -42.10 21.06 23.12
N GLU A 335 -41.84 22.32 22.73
CA GLU A 335 -42.06 23.49 23.58
C GLU A 335 -43.54 23.91 23.52
N ASP A 336 -44.22 23.76 24.66
CA ASP A 336 -45.50 24.39 24.97
C ASP A 336 -45.37 25.91 24.85
N ASP A 337 -46.10 26.52 23.90
CA ASP A 337 -46.22 27.98 23.83
C ASP A 337 -47.69 28.42 23.92
N ASP A 338 -47.91 29.28 24.89
CA ASP A 338 -49.19 29.79 25.39
C ASP A 338 -49.94 30.59 24.33
N ASN A 339 -51.14 30.12 23.94
CA ASN A 339 -52.10 30.93 23.19
C ASN A 339 -53.18 31.47 24.13
N SER A 340 -52.94 32.65 24.68
CA SER A 340 -53.95 33.51 25.29
C SER A 340 -54.87 34.10 24.23
N GLY A 341 -56.13 33.65 24.22
CA GLY A 341 -57.22 34.26 23.48
C GLY A 341 -58.44 34.41 24.39
N ASP A 342 -58.65 35.63 24.88
CA ASP A 342 -59.87 36.10 25.52
C ASP A 342 -61.10 35.92 24.62
N ASP A 343 -62.24 35.54 25.21
CA ASP A 343 -63.53 36.23 25.02
C ASP A 343 -64.59 35.71 26.02
N ASP A 344 -64.86 36.57 27.01
CA ASP A 344 -66.12 36.96 27.64
C ASP A 344 -67.31 35.97 27.79
N ASP A 345 -67.74 35.77 29.05
CA ASP A 345 -69.17 35.79 29.40
C ASP A 345 -69.43 36.22 30.88
N GLY A 346 -69.90 37.46 31.06
CA GLY A 346 -71.17 37.76 31.76
C GLY A 346 -71.32 37.60 33.29
N GLY A 347 -71.26 38.75 33.99
CA GLY A 347 -72.31 39.16 34.96
C GLY A 347 -71.99 39.14 36.47
N ASP A 348 -72.04 40.30 37.13
CA ASP A 348 -73.18 40.71 37.98
C ASP A 348 -73.01 42.16 38.51
N SER A 349 -74.12 42.91 38.42
CA SER A 349 -74.53 44.13 39.16
C SER A 349 -73.89 45.49 38.88
#